data_AF-A0A9Q3JIV9-F1
#
_entry.id   AF-A0A9Q3JIV9-F1
#
_cell.length_a   1.000
_cell.length_b   1.000
_cell.length_c   1.000
_cell.angle_alpha   90.00
_cell.angle_beta   90.00
_cell.angle_gamma   90.00
#
_symmetry.space_group_name_H-M   'P 1'
#
loop_
_entity.id
_entity.type
_entity.pdbx_description
1 polymer ?
#
loop_
_entity_poly.entity_id
_entity_poly.type
_entity_poly.pdbx_seq_one_letter_code
_entity_poly.pdbx_strand_id
1 'polypeptide(L)'
;IGIALAHHSILSARAQEKALGNFFNNPECEVLIASIVAAGTGLNITCANIVYLMELNWNPAIEAQALDQLHCIGQQRPVKVIHYITPH
;
A
#
# COMPACT_ATOMS: atom_id res chain seq x y z
N ILE A 1 -6.37 -10.05 -2.00
CA ILE A 1 -6.24 -8.59 -1.73
C ILE A 1 -4.76 -8.22 -1.61
N GLY A 2 -4.16 -7.70 -2.69
CA GLY A 2 -2.75 -7.32 -2.77
C GLY A 2 -2.60 -5.84 -3.12
N ILE A 3 -1.68 -5.13 -2.49
CA ILE A 3 -1.34 -3.75 -2.84
C ILE A 3 -0.11 -3.78 -3.73
N ALA A 4 -0.18 -3.11 -4.89
CA ALA A 4 0.95 -2.93 -5.78
C ALA A 4 1.37 -1.46 -5.78
N LEU A 5 2.50 -1.10 -5.19
CA LEU A 5 2.84 0.32 -5.06
C LEU A 5 3.46 0.87 -6.37
N ALA A 6 2.85 1.90 -6.98
CA ALA A 6 3.36 2.56 -8.20
C ALA A 6 3.13 4.09 -8.20
N HIS A 7 4.04 4.81 -8.86
CA HIS A 7 4.19 6.26 -8.84
C HIS A 7 3.24 6.99 -9.81
N HIS A 8 2.14 7.58 -9.30
CA HIS A 8 1.50 8.80 -9.83
C HIS A 8 0.42 9.33 -8.88
N SER A 9 0.65 10.47 -8.22
CA SER A 9 -0.34 11.10 -7.33
C SER A 9 -0.93 12.37 -7.96
N ILE A 10 -1.91 12.23 -8.86
CA ILE A 10 -2.75 13.37 -9.35
C ILE A 10 -4.21 13.24 -8.87
N LEU A 11 -4.48 12.40 -7.87
CA LEU A 11 -5.84 12.25 -7.33
C LEU A 11 -6.11 13.29 -6.24
N SER A 12 -7.29 13.93 -6.30
CA SER A 12 -7.77 14.78 -5.21
C SER A 12 -8.10 13.93 -3.96
N ALA A 13 -8.06 14.53 -2.77
CA ALA A 13 -8.35 13.83 -1.51
C ALA A 13 -9.67 13.04 -1.54
N ARG A 14 -10.74 13.61 -2.14
CA ARG A 14 -12.03 12.92 -2.33
C ARG A 14 -11.92 11.69 -3.24
N ALA A 15 -11.13 11.77 -4.30
CA ALA A 15 -10.95 10.64 -5.20
C ALA A 15 -10.13 9.52 -4.53
N GLN A 16 -9.17 9.88 -3.68
CA GLN A 16 -8.41 8.93 -2.86
C GLN A 16 -9.32 8.20 -1.85
N GLU A 17 -10.13 8.94 -1.09
CA GLU A 17 -11.09 8.35 -0.14
C GLU A 17 -12.08 7.41 -0.84
N LYS A 18 -12.58 7.78 -2.02
CA LYS A 18 -13.47 6.93 -2.81
C LYS A 18 -12.77 5.64 -3.28
N ALA A 19 -11.52 5.75 -3.74
CA ALA A 19 -10.73 4.60 -4.18
C ALA A 19 -10.43 3.65 -3.01
N LEU A 20 -10.07 4.18 -1.84
CA LEU A 20 -9.89 3.39 -0.62
C LEU A 20 -11.22 2.72 -0.22
N GLY A 21 -12.31 3.48 -0.17
CA GLY A 21 -13.63 2.95 0.17
C GLY A 21 -14.06 1.81 -0.76
N ASN A 22 -13.75 1.91 -2.06
CA ASN A 22 -13.97 0.83 -3.01
C ASN A 22 -13.08 -0.38 -2.71
N PHE A 23 -11.80 -0.19 -2.41
CA PHE A 23 -10.89 -1.28 -2.06
C PHE A 23 -11.27 -2.00 -0.75
N PHE A 24 -11.80 -1.27 0.24
CA PHE A 24 -12.27 -1.87 1.49
C PHE A 24 -13.59 -2.62 1.35
N ASN A 25 -14.55 -2.06 0.60
CA ASN A 25 -15.93 -2.54 0.60
C ASN A 25 -16.30 -3.40 -0.62
N ASN A 26 -15.55 -3.33 -1.71
CA ASN A 26 -15.83 -4.08 -2.93
C ASN A 26 -14.97 -5.36 -2.98
N PRO A 27 -15.57 -6.56 -2.85
CA PRO A 27 -14.82 -7.81 -2.98
C PRO A 27 -14.23 -8.04 -4.38
N GLU A 28 -14.73 -7.35 -5.42
CA GLU A 28 -14.14 -7.40 -6.77
C GLU A 28 -12.89 -6.51 -6.88
N CYS A 29 -12.66 -5.58 -5.95
CA CYS A 29 -11.50 -4.70 -5.95
C CYS A 29 -10.39 -5.28 -5.07
N GLU A 30 -9.65 -6.24 -5.63
CA GLU A 30 -8.60 -6.95 -4.88
C GLU A 30 -7.24 -6.26 -4.90
N VAL A 31 -7.05 -5.25 -5.77
CA VAL A 31 -5.76 -4.60 -5.97
C VAL A 31 -5.86 -3.08 -5.84
N LEU A 32 -5.00 -2.53 -4.99
CA LEU A 32 -4.81 -1.08 -4.84
C LEU A 32 -3.42 -0.71 -5.35
N ILE A 33 -3.35 0.33 -6.18
CA ILE A 33 -2.09 0.88 -6.66
C ILE A 33 -1.86 2.27 -6.06
N ALA A 34 -0.73 2.43 -5.35
CA ALA A 34 -0.41 3.70 -4.67
C ALA A 34 1.10 3.96 -4.62
N SER A 35 1.53 5.21 -4.51
CA SER A 35 2.95 5.51 -4.26
C SER A 35 3.33 5.15 -2.81
N ILE A 36 4.58 4.71 -2.59
CA ILE A 36 5.13 4.46 -1.25
C ILE A 36 5.07 5.71 -0.35
N VAL A 37 5.24 6.90 -0.95
CA VAL A 37 5.14 8.18 -0.23
C VAL A 37 3.69 8.42 0.21
N ALA A 38 2.72 8.15 -0.66
CA ALA A 38 1.31 8.30 -0.33
C ALA A 38 0.87 7.31 0.77
N ALA A 39 1.39 6.08 0.73
CA ALA A 39 1.17 5.07 1.76
C ALA A 39 1.72 5.50 3.13
N GLY A 40 2.88 6.16 3.17
CA GLY A 40 3.49 6.68 4.40
C GLY A 40 2.75 7.87 5.04
N THR A 41 1.90 8.58 4.28
CA THR A 41 1.23 9.82 4.74
C THR A 41 -0.13 9.64 5.44
N GLY A 42 -0.51 8.41 5.79
CA GLY A 42 -1.74 8.14 6.57
C GLY A 42 -2.92 7.60 5.78
N LEU A 43 -2.66 6.88 4.68
CA LEU A 43 -3.69 6.03 4.07
C LEU A 43 -3.96 4.85 5.01
N ASN A 44 -5.22 4.67 5.43
CA ASN A 44 -5.61 3.43 6.11
C ASN A 44 -5.60 2.30 5.08
N ILE A 45 -4.60 1.43 5.11
CA ILE A 45 -4.44 0.29 4.19
C ILE A 45 -4.47 -1.05 4.95
N THR A 46 -5.06 -1.05 6.14
CA THR A 46 -5.07 -2.19 7.06
C THR A 46 -5.71 -3.44 6.48
N CYS A 47 -6.64 -3.36 5.52
CA CYS A 47 -7.26 -4.56 4.93
C CYS A 47 -6.32 -5.39 4.03
N ALA A 48 -5.15 -4.88 3.67
CA ALA A 48 -4.24 -5.56 2.76
C ALA A 48 -3.34 -6.57 3.46
N ASN A 49 -3.12 -7.70 2.79
CA ASN A 49 -2.34 -8.81 3.33
C ASN A 49 -1.03 -9.05 2.57
N ILE A 50 -0.93 -8.57 1.33
CA ILE A 50 0.24 -8.75 0.49
C ILE A 50 0.62 -7.41 -0.09
N VAL A 51 1.90 -7.07 0.00
CA VAL A 51 2.47 -5.81 -0.45
C VAL A 51 3.59 -6.12 -1.42
N TYR A 52 3.44 -5.63 -2.64
CA TYR A 52 4.45 -5.72 -3.68
C TYR A 52 5.16 -4.37 -3.80
N LEU A 53 6.42 -4.35 -3.37
CA LEU A 53 7.33 -3.21 -3.52
C LEU A 53 8.04 -3.36 -4.86
N MET A 54 7.54 -2.63 -5.86
CA MET A 54 8.10 -2.62 -7.21
C MET A 54 9.23 -1.60 -7.39
N GLU A 55 9.31 -0.61 -6.50
CA GLU A 55 10.35 0.42 -6.52
C GLU A 55 10.91 0.60 -5.10
N LEU A 56 12.24 0.63 -4.99
CA LEU A 56 12.93 0.93 -3.74
C LEU A 56 13.13 2.44 -3.62
N ASN A 57 12.80 2.99 -2.46
CA ASN A 57 13.10 4.37 -2.15
C ASN A 57 14.50 4.49 -1.52
N TRP A 58 15.24 5.54 -1.85
CA TRP A 58 16.59 5.79 -1.30
C TRP A 58 16.60 5.93 0.23
N ASN A 59 15.48 6.39 0.80
CA ASN A 59 15.28 6.48 2.23
C ASN A 59 14.44 5.29 2.73
N PRO A 60 15.04 4.31 3.44
CA PRO A 60 14.33 3.14 3.94
C PRO A 60 13.30 3.49 5.03
N ALA A 61 13.41 4.65 5.69
CA ALA A 61 12.46 5.05 6.73
C ALA A 61 11.05 5.30 6.16
N ILE A 62 10.96 5.77 4.91
CA ILE A 62 9.67 6.01 4.24
C ILE A 62 8.94 4.68 4.00
N GLU A 63 9.70 3.66 3.59
CA GLU A 63 9.17 2.32 3.41
C GLU A 63 8.73 1.71 4.73
N ALA A 64 9.58 1.77 5.76
CA ALA A 64 9.26 1.25 7.09
C ALA A 64 7.98 1.90 7.65
N GLN A 65 7.81 3.21 7.47
CA GLN A 65 6.61 3.92 7.88
C GLN A 65 5.36 3.47 7.10
N ALA A 66 5.47 3.23 5.78
CA ALA A 66 4.37 2.71 4.99
C ALA A 66 4.00 1.27 5.40
N LEU A 67 4.98 0.43 5.71
CA LEU A 67 4.78 -0.94 6.19
C LEU A 67 4.18 -0.99 7.60
N ASP A 68 4.52 -0.05 8.47
CA ASP A 68 3.95 0.06 9.82
C ASP A 68 2.42 0.24 9.76
N GLN A 69 1.91 1.00 8.78
CA GLN A 69 0.47 1.15 8.54
C GLN A 69 -0.23 -0.16 8.13
N LEU A 70 0.50 -1.08 7.52
CA LEU A 70 0.00 -2.41 7.12
C LEU A 70 0.06 -3.40 8.28
N HIS A 71 1.08 -3.27 9.13
CA HIS A 71 1.30 -4.09 10.32
C HIS A 71 0.51 -3.60 11.54
N CYS A 72 -0.76 -3.22 11.34
CA CYS A 72 -1.58 -2.70 12.43
C CYS A 72 -2.02 -3.82 13.41
N ILE A 73 -2.03 -3.48 14.70
CA ILE A 73 -2.46 -4.37 15.80
C ILE A 73 -3.96 -4.67 15.61
N GLY A 74 -4.30 -5.94 15.36
CA GLY A 74 -5.68 -6.40 15.10
C GLY A 74 -5.87 -7.09 13.75
N GLN A 75 -4.87 -7.01 12.86
CA GLN A 75 -4.80 -7.77 11.63
C GLN A 75 -4.67 -9.28 11.93
N GLN A 76 -5.72 -10.06 11.62
CA GLN A 76 -5.72 -11.53 11.85
C GLN A 76 -4.94 -12.31 10.79
N ARG A 77 -4.63 -11.66 9.67
CA ARG A 77 -4.02 -12.28 8.50
C ARG A 77 -2.53 -11.89 8.45
N PRO A 78 -1.62 -12.83 8.16
CA PRO A 78 -0.22 -12.51 8.04
C PRO A 78 0.00 -11.52 6.89
N VAL A 79 0.79 -10.47 7.15
CA VAL A 79 1.20 -9.52 6.12
C VAL A 79 2.48 -10.02 5.48
N LYS A 80 2.48 -10.12 4.14
CA LYS A 80 3.65 -10.51 3.36
C LYS A 80 4.15 -9.33 2.54
N VAL A 81 5.41 -8.97 2.74
CA VAL A 81 6.11 -7.94 1.97
C VAL A 81 7.02 -8.65 0.95
N ILE A 82 6.93 -8.25 -0.31
CA ILE A 82 7.73 -8.79 -1.41
C ILE A 82 8.46 -7.63 -2.09
N HIS A 83 9.79 -7.65 -2.00
CA HIS A 83 10.68 -6.73 -2.72
C HIS A 83 11.05 -7.32 -4.07
N TYR A 84 10.81 -6.58 -5.14
CA TYR A 84 11.35 -6.89 -6.46
C TYR A 84 12.71 -6.21 -6.61
N ILE A 85 13.76 -7.02 -6.72
CA ILE A 85 15.14 -6.57 -6.93
C ILE A 85 15.61 -7.21 -8.24
N THR A 86 16.00 -6.38 -9.21
CA THR A 86 16.58 -6.87 -10.46
C THR A 86 18.04 -7.26 -10.21
N PRO A 87 18.45 -8.51 -10.47
CA PRO A 87 19.86 -8.87 -10.44
C PRO A 87 20.61 -8.16 -11.57
N HIS A 88 21.81 -7.67 -11.26
CA HIS A 88 22.70 -7.04 -12.24
C HIS A 88 23.41 -8.08 -13.12
#